data_AF-A0A7S8E7C7-F1
#
_entry.id   AF-A0A7S8E7C7-F1
#
_cell.length_a   1.000
_cell.length_b   1.000
_cell.length_c   1.000
_cell.angle_alpha   90.00
_cell.angle_beta   90.00
_cell.angle_gamma   90.00
#
_symmetry.space_group_name_H-M   'P 1'
#
loop_
_entity.id
_entity.type
_entity.pdbx_description
1 polymer ?
#
loop_
_entity_poly.entity_id
_entity_poly.type
_entity_poly.pdbx_seq_one_letter_code
_entity_poly.pdbx_strand_id
1 'polypeptide(L)'
;MGEFCLFRPLYERWQDRGMGLHWRDIFKNSDELQSKHVLAWTWVVSPAPDLIALVPENQRRDFVCDLTEKVVEDYYIERGFTVPEYNYILHDRQTDEEGMQQLHTHIVLPGTAPSVAERLPVYNNKERGHDALFRDVATRHFSEMLDDIVGTEWRIHREEDPELEQSTIKNPNDLDAWFGRD
;
A
#
# COMPACT_ATOMS: atom_id res chain seq x y z
N MET A 1 -2.50 -41.51 -5.28
CA MET A 1 -2.01 -40.90 -4.03
C MET A 1 -2.34 -39.43 -4.15
N GLY A 2 -3.38 -38.98 -3.44
CA GLY A 2 -3.87 -37.61 -3.53
C GLY A 2 -3.10 -36.75 -2.54
N GLU A 3 -2.47 -35.69 -3.04
CA GLU A 3 -1.94 -34.64 -2.18
C GLU A 3 -3.10 -33.82 -1.64
N PHE A 4 -3.20 -33.81 -0.31
CA PHE A 4 -4.03 -32.89 0.44
C PHE A 4 -3.47 -31.48 0.23
N CYS A 5 -4.09 -30.71 -0.66
CA CYS A 5 -3.90 -29.27 -0.71
C CYS A 5 -4.54 -28.71 0.56
N LEU A 6 -3.71 -28.48 1.59
CA LEU A 6 -4.11 -27.83 2.82
C LEU A 6 -4.69 -26.46 2.46
N PHE A 7 -5.95 -26.27 2.83
CA PHE A 7 -6.68 -25.00 2.76
C PHE A 7 -5.83 -23.93 3.46
N ARG A 8 -5.10 -23.10 2.70
CA ARG A 8 -4.54 -21.83 3.21
C ARG A 8 -5.73 -21.00 3.72
N PRO A 9 -5.65 -20.34 4.88
CA PRO A 9 -6.75 -19.50 5.35
C PRO A 9 -7.08 -18.51 4.24
N LEU A 10 -8.36 -18.44 3.85
CA LEU A 10 -8.85 -17.38 2.97
C LEU A 10 -8.48 -16.07 3.65
N TYR A 11 -7.58 -15.30 3.05
CA TYR A 11 -7.27 -13.94 3.48
C TYR A 11 -8.58 -13.23 3.84
N GLU A 12 -8.71 -12.74 5.07
CA GLU A 12 -9.81 -11.84 5.40
C GLU A 12 -9.78 -10.70 4.37
N ARG A 13 -10.92 -10.42 3.74
CA ARG A 13 -10.98 -9.43 2.66
C ARG A 13 -10.37 -8.09 3.09
N TRP A 14 -10.57 -7.72 4.35
CA TRP A 14 -9.90 -6.61 5.01
C TRP A 14 -8.84 -7.15 5.96
N GLN A 15 -7.67 -6.55 5.93
CA GLN A 15 -6.61 -6.72 6.91
C GLN A 15 -6.76 -5.62 7.95
N ASP A 16 -7.17 -5.98 9.16
CA ASP A 16 -7.44 -5.03 10.24
C ASP A 16 -6.20 -4.78 11.11
N ARG A 17 -5.83 -3.50 11.22
CA ARG A 17 -4.74 -2.98 12.05
C ARG A 17 -5.29 -1.94 13.04
N GLY A 18 -6.54 -2.11 13.48
CA GLY A 18 -7.23 -1.30 14.50
C GLY A 18 -8.42 -0.49 13.99
N MET A 19 -8.70 -0.50 12.68
CA MET A 19 -9.83 0.24 12.08
C MET A 19 -11.09 -0.62 11.90
N GLY A 20 -11.01 -1.94 12.12
CA GLY A 20 -12.13 -2.88 11.99
C GLY A 20 -12.13 -3.65 10.65
N LEU A 21 -12.92 -4.73 10.62
CA LEU A 21 -12.94 -5.73 9.54
C LEU A 21 -14.02 -5.49 8.47
N HIS A 22 -14.91 -4.51 8.67
CA HIS A 22 -16.05 -4.26 7.79
C HIS A 22 -16.28 -2.76 7.63
N TRP A 23 -16.90 -2.36 6.50
CA TRP A 23 -17.11 -0.96 6.17
C TRP A 23 -17.80 -0.13 7.27
N ARG A 24 -18.68 -0.74 8.06
CA ARG A 24 -19.36 -0.06 9.18
C ARG A 24 -18.41 0.28 10.32
N ASP A 25 -17.51 -0.64 10.67
CA ASP A 25 -16.51 -0.45 11.71
C ASP A 25 -15.50 0.61 11.24
N ILE A 26 -15.04 0.48 9.99
CA ILE A 26 -14.11 1.42 9.37
C ILE A 26 -14.69 2.84 9.35
N PHE A 27 -15.96 2.98 8.93
CA PHE A 27 -16.62 4.29 8.90
C PHE A 27 -16.78 4.86 10.31
N LYS A 28 -17.24 4.06 11.27
CA LYS A 28 -17.39 4.48 12.67
C LYS A 28 -16.07 4.94 13.27
N ASN A 29 -15.00 4.15 13.12
CA ASN A 29 -13.69 4.47 13.66
C ASN A 29 -13.07 5.67 12.94
N SER A 30 -13.33 5.85 11.64
CA SER A 30 -12.93 7.07 10.92
C SER A 30 -13.63 8.30 11.49
N ASP A 31 -14.93 8.22 11.80
CA ASP A 31 -15.69 9.33 12.40
C ASP A 31 -15.21 9.66 13.83
N GLU A 32 -14.89 8.63 14.62
CA GLU A 32 -14.34 8.80 15.98
C GLU A 32 -12.92 9.39 15.99
N LEU A 33 -12.10 9.04 14.99
CA LEU A 33 -10.68 9.42 14.91
C LEU A 33 -10.41 10.52 13.87
N GLN A 34 -11.45 11.20 13.38
CA GLN A 34 -11.31 12.27 12.40
C GLN A 34 -10.58 13.49 12.96
N SER A 35 -9.93 14.25 12.08
CA SER A 35 -9.55 15.62 12.41
C SER A 35 -10.70 16.57 12.09
N LYS A 36 -10.53 17.85 12.42
CA LYS A 36 -11.49 18.92 12.05
C LYS A 36 -11.86 18.95 10.55
N HIS A 37 -10.96 18.50 9.68
CA HIS A 37 -11.10 18.65 8.22
C HIS A 37 -10.94 17.36 7.43
N VAL A 38 -10.61 16.25 8.08
CA VAL A 38 -10.33 14.98 7.41
C VAL A 38 -11.00 13.87 8.20
N LEU A 39 -12.00 13.24 7.59
CA LEU A 39 -12.63 12.03 8.10
C LEU A 39 -11.64 10.86 8.06
N ALA A 40 -11.10 10.60 6.88
CA ALA A 40 -10.14 9.54 6.64
C ALA A 40 -9.21 9.91 5.48
N TRP A 41 -8.04 9.28 5.46
CA TRP A 41 -7.16 9.17 4.31
C TRP A 41 -7.33 7.82 3.64
N THR A 42 -7.25 7.82 2.31
CA THR A 42 -7.20 6.59 1.51
C THR A 42 -5.91 6.57 0.71
N TRP A 43 -5.06 5.57 0.95
CA TRP A 43 -3.78 5.41 0.23
C TRP A 43 -3.82 4.18 -0.66
N VAL A 44 -2.94 4.17 -1.66
CA VAL A 44 -2.73 3.02 -2.53
C VAL A 44 -1.24 2.71 -2.56
N VAL A 45 -0.89 1.46 -2.25
CA VAL A 45 0.43 0.91 -2.51
C VAL A 45 0.28 -0.05 -3.69
N SER A 46 0.92 0.29 -4.81
CA SER A 46 0.82 -0.45 -6.07
C SER A 46 2.23 -0.61 -6.63
N PRO A 47 2.91 -1.71 -6.31
CA PRO A 47 4.22 -2.01 -6.88
C PRO A 47 4.16 -2.22 -8.39
N ALA A 48 5.31 -2.07 -9.05
CA ALA A 48 5.42 -2.26 -10.49
C ALA A 48 5.18 -3.75 -10.85
N PRO A 49 4.25 -4.09 -11.77
CA PRO A 49 3.90 -5.48 -12.08
C PRO A 49 5.07 -6.34 -12.57
N ASP A 50 5.96 -5.76 -13.37
CA ASP A 50 7.19 -6.39 -13.86
C ASP A 50 8.13 -6.82 -12.73
N LEU A 51 8.27 -5.98 -11.69
CA LEU A 51 9.10 -6.31 -10.52
C LEU A 51 8.41 -7.32 -9.61
N ILE A 52 7.08 -7.27 -9.49
CA ILE A 52 6.31 -8.30 -8.78
C ILE A 52 6.40 -9.66 -9.50
N ALA A 53 6.54 -9.67 -10.82
CA ALA A 53 6.72 -10.91 -11.58
C ALA A 53 7.99 -11.66 -11.18
N LEU A 54 9.03 -10.97 -10.69
CA LEU A 54 10.28 -11.55 -10.18
C LEU A 54 10.06 -12.33 -8.87
N VAL A 55 9.08 -11.93 -8.05
CA VAL A 55 8.75 -12.61 -6.80
C VAL A 55 8.03 -13.93 -7.12
N PRO A 56 8.38 -15.05 -6.45
CA PRO A 56 7.69 -16.33 -6.63
C PRO A 56 6.17 -16.19 -6.42
N GLU A 57 5.37 -16.74 -7.33
CA GLU A 57 3.92 -16.50 -7.40
C GLU A 57 3.19 -16.76 -6.08
N ASN A 58 3.59 -17.82 -5.37
CA ASN A 58 3.01 -18.20 -4.08
C ASN A 58 3.34 -17.24 -2.91
N GLN A 59 4.27 -16.30 -3.12
CA GLN A 59 4.73 -15.31 -2.15
C GLN A 59 4.28 -13.88 -2.50
N ARG A 60 3.83 -13.61 -3.73
CA ARG A 60 3.51 -12.24 -4.19
C ARG A 60 2.46 -11.52 -3.35
N ARG A 61 1.42 -12.23 -2.91
CA ARG A 61 0.37 -11.64 -2.07
C ARG A 61 0.92 -11.24 -0.70
N ASP A 62 1.65 -12.15 -0.08
CA ASP A 62 2.29 -11.95 1.22
C ASP A 62 3.29 -10.77 1.13
N PHE A 63 4.09 -10.74 0.07
CA PHE A 63 5.02 -9.64 -0.23
C PHE A 63 4.34 -8.27 -0.29
N VAL A 64 3.24 -8.15 -1.03
CA VAL A 64 2.54 -6.84 -1.17
C VAL A 64 1.87 -6.44 0.13
N CYS A 65 1.32 -7.37 0.89
CA CYS A 65 0.79 -7.11 2.24
C CYS A 65 1.89 -6.58 3.18
N ASP A 66 3.03 -7.28 3.26
CA ASP A 66 4.14 -6.90 4.13
C ASP A 66 4.74 -5.54 3.73
N LEU A 67 4.84 -5.28 2.43
CA LEU A 67 5.28 -3.99 1.91
C LEU A 67 4.34 -2.88 2.35
N THR A 68 3.03 -3.09 2.22
CA THR A 68 2.01 -2.12 2.62
C THR A 68 2.12 -1.76 4.10
N GLU A 69 2.32 -2.74 4.97
CA GLU A 69 2.47 -2.51 6.40
C GLU A 69 3.73 -1.70 6.70
N LYS A 70 4.88 -2.12 6.17
CA LYS A 70 6.15 -1.38 6.33
C LYS A 70 6.03 0.06 5.85
N VAL A 71 5.43 0.29 4.68
CA VAL A 71 5.22 1.63 4.12
C VAL A 71 4.40 2.51 5.05
N VAL A 72 3.28 1.99 5.55
CA VAL A 72 2.41 2.76 6.44
C VAL A 72 3.13 3.05 7.75
N GLU A 73 3.73 2.04 8.38
CA GLU A 73 4.36 2.16 9.69
C GLU A 73 5.55 3.13 9.67
N ASP A 74 6.51 2.93 8.76
CA ASP A 74 7.70 3.77 8.67
C ASP A 74 7.34 5.21 8.28
N TYR A 75 6.35 5.42 7.41
CA TYR A 75 5.91 6.77 7.05
C TYR A 75 5.46 7.57 8.28
N TYR A 76 4.68 6.97 9.19
CA TYR A 76 4.24 7.65 10.40
C TYR A 76 5.37 7.85 11.39
N ILE A 77 6.24 6.83 11.56
CA ILE A 77 7.40 6.91 12.45
C ILE A 77 8.36 8.02 12.00
N GLU A 78 8.68 8.10 10.71
CA GLU A 78 9.57 9.14 10.15
C GLU A 78 8.95 10.54 10.26
N ARG A 79 7.61 10.63 10.29
CA ARG A 79 6.90 11.88 10.58
C ARG A 79 6.78 12.21 12.07
N GLY A 80 7.34 11.40 12.96
CA GLY A 80 7.34 11.62 14.40
C GLY A 80 6.03 11.24 15.09
N PHE A 81 5.22 10.39 14.46
CA PHE A 81 4.02 9.82 15.06
C PHE A 81 4.28 8.39 15.54
N THR A 82 3.40 7.92 16.40
CA THR A 82 3.17 6.49 16.58
C THR A 82 2.28 5.99 15.43
N VAL A 83 2.42 4.72 15.07
CA VAL A 83 1.59 4.09 14.03
C VAL A 83 0.11 4.22 14.41
N PRO A 84 -0.73 4.84 13.55
CA PRO A 84 -2.16 4.92 13.79
C PRO A 84 -2.84 3.59 13.50
N GLU A 85 -4.11 3.50 13.87
CA GLU A 85 -4.99 2.46 13.38
C GLU A 85 -5.13 2.58 11.86
N TYR A 86 -5.11 1.45 11.16
CA TYR A 86 -5.44 1.41 9.75
C TYR A 86 -6.12 0.09 9.40
N ASN A 87 -6.63 0.01 8.18
CA ASN A 87 -6.94 -1.25 7.54
C ASN A 87 -6.50 -1.18 6.09
N TYR A 88 -6.42 -2.34 5.44
CA TYR A 88 -6.25 -2.36 4.00
C TYR A 88 -6.90 -3.59 3.37
N ILE A 89 -7.10 -3.53 2.06
CA ILE A 89 -7.58 -4.65 1.24
C ILE A 89 -6.60 -4.86 0.11
N LEU A 90 -6.15 -6.11 -0.08
CA LEU A 90 -5.36 -6.51 -1.23
C LEU A 90 -6.29 -6.80 -2.41
N HIS A 91 -6.10 -6.08 -3.49
CA HIS A 91 -6.72 -6.31 -4.77
C HIS A 91 -5.73 -6.94 -5.75
N ASP A 92 -6.29 -7.74 -6.64
CA ASP A 92 -5.63 -8.29 -7.81
C ASP A 92 -6.53 -7.92 -8.99
N ARG A 93 -6.19 -6.83 -9.69
CA ARG A 93 -6.97 -6.44 -10.88
C ARG A 93 -6.66 -7.45 -11.99
N GLN A 94 -7.64 -7.71 -12.85
CA GLN A 94 -7.33 -8.44 -14.09
C GLN A 94 -6.22 -7.72 -14.84
N THR A 95 -5.30 -8.55 -15.32
CA THR A 95 -4.01 -8.22 -15.93
C THR A 95 -4.05 -7.03 -16.87
N ASP A 96 -2.96 -6.25 -16.90
CA ASP A 96 -2.75 -5.23 -17.94
C ASP A 96 -2.72 -5.83 -19.35
N GLU A 97 -2.56 -5.00 -20.39
CA GLU A 97 -2.51 -5.42 -21.80
C GLU A 97 -1.44 -6.49 -22.07
N GLU A 98 -0.45 -6.61 -21.18
CA GLU A 98 0.68 -7.52 -21.24
C GLU A 98 0.48 -8.82 -20.45
N GLY A 99 -0.66 -8.96 -19.73
CA GLY A 99 -0.97 -10.16 -18.97
C GLY A 99 -0.32 -10.22 -17.59
N MET A 100 0.23 -9.11 -17.07
CA MET A 100 0.93 -9.11 -15.79
C MET A 100 -0.01 -8.90 -14.60
N GLN A 101 0.30 -9.58 -13.50
CA GLN A 101 -0.49 -9.51 -12.26
C GLN A 101 -0.36 -8.13 -11.62
N GLN A 102 -1.49 -7.48 -11.35
CA GLN A 102 -1.51 -6.12 -10.79
C GLN A 102 -2.00 -6.14 -9.32
N LEU A 103 -1.13 -6.64 -8.44
CA LEU A 103 -1.36 -6.60 -7.00
C LEU A 103 -1.20 -5.18 -6.45
N HIS A 104 -2.19 -4.74 -5.68
CA HIS A 104 -2.16 -3.44 -5.00
C HIS A 104 -3.06 -3.45 -3.78
N THR A 105 -2.75 -2.62 -2.79
CA THR A 105 -3.61 -2.46 -1.60
C THR A 105 -4.27 -1.10 -1.56
N HIS A 106 -5.56 -1.06 -1.22
CA HIS A 106 -6.22 0.15 -0.76
C HIS A 106 -6.20 0.20 0.76
N ILE A 107 -5.68 1.29 1.31
CA ILE A 107 -5.47 1.47 2.75
C ILE A 107 -6.39 2.59 3.22
N VAL A 108 -7.08 2.39 4.35
CA VAL A 108 -7.88 3.43 5.00
C VAL A 108 -7.27 3.77 6.35
N LEU A 109 -7.03 5.06 6.56
CA LEU A 109 -6.42 5.61 7.77
C LEU A 109 -7.31 6.74 8.31
N PRO A 110 -7.35 6.98 9.64
CA PRO A 110 -8.10 8.09 10.20
C PRO A 110 -7.42 9.44 9.91
N GLY A 111 -8.17 10.53 10.12
CA GLY A 111 -7.65 11.91 9.95
C GLY A 111 -6.65 12.36 11.02
N THR A 112 -6.39 11.53 12.04
CA THR A 112 -5.47 11.81 13.14
C THR A 112 -4.54 10.63 13.40
N ALA A 113 -3.38 10.88 14.01
CA ALA A 113 -2.47 9.84 14.44
C ALA A 113 -2.00 10.06 15.89
N PRO A 114 -1.70 8.99 16.63
CA PRO A 114 -1.12 9.11 17.96
C PRO A 114 0.29 9.71 17.90
N SER A 115 0.65 10.49 18.92
CA SER A 115 2.02 10.93 19.20
C SER A 115 2.37 10.61 20.66
N VAL A 116 3.59 10.94 21.10
CA VAL A 116 4.04 10.70 22.48
C VAL A 116 3.14 11.41 23.51
N ALA A 117 2.62 12.59 23.19
CA ALA A 117 1.84 13.40 24.13
C ALA A 117 0.33 13.27 23.92
N GLU A 118 -0.12 13.36 22.67
CA GLU A 118 -1.53 13.39 22.32
C GLU A 118 -1.79 12.88 20.90
N ARG A 119 -3.06 12.71 20.54
CA ARG A 119 -3.47 12.39 19.17
C ARG A 119 -3.59 13.69 18.37
N LEU A 120 -2.91 13.76 17.24
CA LEU A 120 -2.74 14.97 16.44
C LEU A 120 -3.34 14.81 15.04
N PRO A 121 -3.85 15.90 14.43
CA PRO A 121 -4.34 15.87 13.06
C PRO A 121 -3.21 15.61 12.07
N VAL A 122 -3.47 14.76 11.08
CA VAL A 122 -2.51 14.40 10.03
C VAL A 122 -2.95 15.03 8.72
N TYR A 123 -2.14 15.96 8.22
CA TYR A 123 -2.34 16.57 6.91
C TYR A 123 -1.23 16.16 5.96
N ASN A 124 -1.60 15.70 4.76
CA ASN A 124 -0.67 15.39 3.69
C ASN A 124 -0.53 16.62 2.79
N ASN A 125 0.68 17.19 2.75
CA ASN A 125 0.96 18.42 2.03
C ASN A 125 2.21 18.24 1.17
N LYS A 126 2.05 18.46 -0.13
CA LYS A 126 3.11 18.38 -1.14
C LYS A 126 4.23 19.39 -0.90
N GLU A 127 3.90 20.62 -0.50
CA GLU A 127 4.90 21.67 -0.19
C GLU A 127 5.76 21.30 1.02
N ARG A 128 5.28 20.39 1.87
CA ARG A 128 6.03 19.83 3.01
C ARG A 128 6.74 18.52 2.66
N GLY A 129 6.72 18.10 1.39
CA GLY A 129 7.40 16.89 0.93
C GLY A 129 6.80 15.58 1.43
N HIS A 130 5.55 15.59 1.89
CA HIS A 130 4.91 14.37 2.43
C HIS A 130 4.69 13.29 1.36
N ASP A 131 4.49 13.67 0.11
CA ASP A 131 4.40 12.76 -1.02
C ASP A 131 5.76 12.18 -1.42
N ALA A 132 6.82 13.01 -1.39
CA ALA A 132 8.19 12.56 -1.60
C ALA A 132 8.61 11.56 -0.52
N LEU A 133 8.38 11.88 0.76
CA LEU A 133 8.65 10.98 1.88
C LEU A 133 7.94 9.64 1.74
N PHE A 134 6.64 9.64 1.38
CA PHE A 134 5.89 8.41 1.16
C PHE A 134 6.50 7.56 0.04
N ARG A 135 6.91 8.19 -1.07
CA ARG A 135 7.56 7.49 -2.19
C ARG A 135 8.92 6.94 -1.80
N ASP A 136 9.70 7.69 -1.02
CA ASP A 136 11.04 7.29 -0.59
C ASP A 136 10.97 6.09 0.35
N VAL A 137 10.09 6.13 1.35
CA VAL A 137 9.81 4.99 2.24
C VAL A 137 9.38 3.77 1.44
N ALA A 138 8.44 3.93 0.51
CA ALA A 138 7.97 2.81 -0.31
C ALA A 138 9.04 2.23 -1.23
N THR A 139 9.85 3.08 -1.85
CA THR A 139 10.93 2.66 -2.74
C THR A 139 12.02 1.93 -1.96
N ARG A 140 12.37 2.43 -0.77
CA ARG A 140 13.33 1.82 0.14
C ARG A 140 12.89 0.40 0.53
N HIS A 141 11.70 0.26 1.11
CA HIS A 141 11.21 -1.05 1.52
C HIS A 141 11.01 -2.02 0.37
N PHE A 142 10.45 -1.55 -0.76
CA PHE A 142 10.28 -2.40 -1.93
C PHE A 142 11.63 -2.98 -2.38
N SER A 143 12.65 -2.12 -2.46
CA SER A 143 13.96 -2.55 -2.95
C SER A 143 14.67 -3.49 -1.98
N GLU A 144 14.61 -3.20 -0.67
CA GLU A 144 15.16 -4.08 0.39
C GLU A 144 14.47 -5.46 0.39
N MET A 145 13.14 -5.49 0.33
CA MET A 145 12.38 -6.74 0.32
C MET A 145 12.62 -7.53 -0.96
N LEU A 146 12.78 -6.86 -2.10
CA LEU A 146 13.05 -7.55 -3.36
C LEU A 146 14.47 -8.13 -3.38
N ASP A 147 15.46 -7.39 -2.87
CA ASP A 147 16.83 -7.88 -2.71
C ASP A 147 16.87 -9.17 -1.86
N ASP A 148 16.09 -9.23 -0.78
CA ASP A 148 16.01 -10.40 0.10
C ASP A 148 15.46 -11.66 -0.59
N ILE A 149 14.60 -11.49 -1.60
CA ILE A 149 13.91 -12.60 -2.28
C ILE A 149 14.65 -13.06 -3.54
N VAL A 150 15.10 -12.11 -4.38
CA VAL A 150 15.64 -12.43 -5.71
C VAL A 150 17.11 -12.05 -5.89
N GLY A 151 17.76 -11.48 -4.87
CA GLY A 151 19.12 -10.95 -4.98
C GLY A 151 19.15 -9.51 -5.50
N THR A 152 20.33 -8.90 -5.63
CA THR A 152 20.48 -7.49 -6.04
C THR A 152 20.51 -7.29 -7.56
N GLU A 153 20.57 -8.37 -8.34
CA GLU A 153 20.78 -8.36 -9.78
C GLU A 153 19.66 -7.65 -10.56
N TRP A 154 18.41 -7.67 -10.04
CA TRP A 154 17.27 -7.00 -10.68
C TRP A 154 17.47 -5.49 -10.85
N ARG A 155 18.31 -4.87 -10.01
CA ARG A 155 18.55 -3.42 -10.01
C ARG A 155 19.21 -2.94 -11.31
N ILE A 156 20.07 -3.78 -11.91
CA ILE A 156 20.78 -3.46 -13.16
C ILE A 156 19.77 -3.14 -14.27
N HIS A 157 18.70 -3.92 -14.36
CA HIS A 157 17.66 -3.74 -15.38
C HIS A 157 16.82 -2.46 -15.20
N ARG A 158 16.86 -1.83 -14.01
CA ARG A 158 16.09 -0.61 -13.72
C ARG A 158 16.93 0.67 -13.85
N GLU A 159 18.22 0.61 -13.55
CA GLU A 159 19.15 1.73 -13.76
C GLU A 159 19.36 2.02 -15.27
N GLU A 160 19.14 1.01 -16.13
CA GLU A 160 19.22 1.12 -17.58
C GLU A 160 17.95 1.68 -18.26
N ASP A 161 16.84 1.87 -17.52
CA ASP A 161 15.56 2.35 -18.08
C ASP A 161 15.09 3.69 -17.45
N PRO A 162 15.51 4.84 -18.00
CA PRO A 162 15.10 6.16 -17.53
C PRO A 162 13.68 6.59 -17.96
N GLU A 163 12.91 5.79 -18.71
CA GLU A 163 11.62 6.24 -19.27
C GLU A 163 10.42 6.15 -18.30
N LEU A 164 10.58 5.50 -17.14
CA LEU A 164 9.48 5.32 -16.16
C LEU A 164 9.08 6.59 -15.38
N GLU A 165 9.84 7.68 -15.46
CA GLU A 165 9.49 8.92 -14.74
C GLU A 165 8.30 9.70 -15.35
N GLN A 166 7.87 9.39 -16.59
CA GLN A 166 6.87 10.24 -17.27
C GLN A 166 5.59 9.54 -17.78
N SER A 167 5.52 8.21 -17.86
CA SER A 167 4.41 7.53 -18.58
C SER A 167 3.22 7.06 -17.72
N THR A 168 3.32 7.05 -16.38
CA THR A 168 2.29 6.40 -15.53
C THR A 168 1.54 7.32 -14.56
N ILE A 169 1.67 8.64 -14.67
CA ILE A 169 0.77 9.54 -13.94
C ILE A 169 -0.59 9.58 -14.66
N LYS A 170 -1.39 8.52 -14.46
CA LYS A 170 -2.84 8.61 -14.67
C LYS A 170 -3.33 9.79 -13.83
N ASN A 171 -4.16 10.65 -14.42
CA ASN A 171 -4.65 11.85 -13.75
C ASN A 171 -5.19 11.48 -12.36
N PRO A 172 -4.64 12.04 -11.26
CA PRO A 172 -5.05 11.67 -9.91
C PRO A 172 -6.51 12.00 -9.59
N ASN A 173 -7.15 12.84 -10.40
CA ASN A 173 -8.58 13.16 -10.29
C ASN A 173 -9.48 12.32 -11.22
N ASP A 174 -8.91 11.47 -12.06
CA ASP A 174 -9.68 10.58 -12.93
C ASP A 174 -10.03 9.30 -12.19
N LEU A 175 -11.01 9.42 -11.29
CA LEU A 175 -11.52 8.29 -10.51
C LEU A 175 -11.98 7.13 -11.41
N ASP A 176 -12.45 7.38 -12.63
CA ASP A 176 -12.87 6.31 -13.54
C ASP A 176 -11.66 5.49 -14.06
N ALA A 177 -10.50 6.12 -14.26
CA ALA A 177 -9.26 5.41 -14.61
C ALA A 177 -8.74 4.50 -13.46
N TRP A 178 -9.05 4.87 -12.21
CA TRP A 178 -8.67 4.11 -11.01
C TRP A 178 -9.71 3.06 -10.63
N PHE A 179 -11.00 3.36 -10.77
CA PHE A 179 -12.10 2.59 -10.20
C PHE A 179 -12.97 1.85 -11.21
N GLY A 180 -12.68 1.93 -12.52
CA GLY A 180 -13.24 1.09 -13.59
C GLY A 180 -14.74 0.79 -13.48
N ARG A 181 -15.57 1.44 -14.30
CA ARG A 181 -17.01 1.10 -14.32
C ARG A 181 -17.22 -0.31 -14.88
N ASP A 182 -17.98 -1.11 -14.15
CA ASP A 182 -18.52 -2.40 -14.60
C ASP A 182 -19.16 -2.32 -16.00
#